data_AF-A0A960T708-F1
#
_entry.id   AF-A0A960T708-F1
#
_cell.length_a   1.000
_cell.length_b   1.000
_cell.length_c   1.000
_cell.angle_alpha   90.00
_cell.angle_beta   90.00
_cell.angle_gamma   90.00
#
_symmetry.space_group_name_H-M   'P 1'
#
loop_
_entity.id
_entity.type
_entity.pdbx_description
1 polymer ?
#
loop_
_entity_poly.entity_id
_entity_poly.type
_entity_poly.pdbx_seq_one_letter_code
_entity_poly.pdbx_strand_id
1 'polypeptide(L)'
;GGAQEIVAYGRFLLPGLAQLEYRTDSGRIAFISAFLTPTKQGTVHAQIVFTYRWGALCRYFWWLVAPLFKMALKQDVWILRQQEKNRQAFNSLSVINTPLDLLGPKIRLLRQCLGRGGALPIWEERHQELLL
;
A
#
# COMPACT_ATOMS: atom_id res chain seq x y z
N GLY A 1 -23.69 15.78 -9.51
CA GLY A 1 -22.42 16.45 -9.16
C GLY A 1 -21.36 15.40 -8.96
N GLY A 2 -20.53 15.16 -9.98
CA GLY A 2 -19.36 14.30 -9.88
C GLY A 2 -18.21 15.05 -9.21
N ALA A 3 -17.43 14.36 -8.38
CA ALA A 3 -16.18 14.89 -7.86
C ALA A 3 -15.23 15.15 -9.04
N GLN A 4 -14.69 16.37 -9.16
CA GLN A 4 -13.78 16.71 -10.27
C GLN A 4 -12.32 16.36 -9.94
N GLU A 5 -11.98 16.23 -8.67
CA GLU A 5 -10.62 15.90 -8.23
C GLU A 5 -10.60 14.76 -7.19
N ILE A 6 -9.72 13.78 -7.41
CA ILE A 6 -9.44 12.68 -6.49
C ILE A 6 -7.96 12.73 -6.14
N VAL A 7 -7.66 12.89 -4.85
CA VAL A 7 -6.29 12.88 -4.35
C VAL A 7 -6.04 11.56 -3.60
N ALA A 8 -4.91 10.92 -3.91
CA ALA A 8 -4.49 9.66 -3.29
C ALA A 8 -3.26 9.86 -2.40
N TYR A 9 -3.32 9.37 -1.16
CA TYR A 9 -2.22 9.39 -0.21
C TYR A 9 -1.85 7.96 0.19
N GLY A 10 -0.61 7.56 -0.10
CA GLY A 10 -0.04 6.30 0.35
C GLY A 10 0.90 6.51 1.53
N ARG A 11 0.76 5.70 2.58
CA ARG A 11 1.63 5.72 3.77
C ARG A 11 2.07 4.31 4.13
N PHE A 12 3.29 4.19 4.63
CA PHE A 12 3.80 2.97 5.22
C PHE A 12 4.39 3.30 6.60
N LEU A 13 3.86 2.64 7.62
CA LEU A 13 4.29 2.79 9.01
C LEU A 13 4.90 1.47 9.48
N LEU A 14 6.02 1.56 10.17
CA LEU A 14 6.64 0.41 10.82
C LEU A 14 5.73 -0.09 11.97
N PRO A 15 5.74 -1.40 12.28
CA PRO A 15 6.56 -2.44 11.65
C PRO A 15 5.96 -3.06 10.36
N GLY A 16 4.73 -2.72 9.98
CA GLY A 16 4.06 -3.39 8.85
C GLY A 16 2.64 -2.90 8.57
N LEU A 17 2.38 -1.60 8.71
CA LEU A 17 1.08 -1.01 8.42
C LEU A 17 1.17 -0.21 7.10
N ALA A 18 0.44 -0.66 6.08
CA ALA A 18 0.23 0.11 4.86
C ALA A 18 -1.13 0.80 4.91
N GLN A 19 -1.17 2.09 4.57
CA GLN A 19 -2.39 2.87 4.51
C GLN A 19 -2.54 3.53 3.16
N LEU A 20 -3.77 3.52 2.66
CA LEU A 20 -4.15 4.18 1.42
C LEU A 20 -5.40 5.01 1.66
N GLU A 21 -5.33 6.28 1.30
CA GLU A 21 -6.43 7.22 1.50
C GLU A 21 -6.75 7.92 0.20
N TYR A 22 -8.02 7.90 -0.15
CA TYR A 22 -8.57 8.64 -1.26
C TYR A 22 -9.49 9.72 -0.71
N ARG A 23 -9.25 10.95 -1.14
CA ARG A 23 -10.10 12.11 -0.82
C ARG A 23 -10.65 12.70 -2.10
N THR A 24 -11.90 13.13 -2.05
CA THR A 24 -12.51 13.92 -3.11
C THR A 24 -12.75 15.34 -2.62
N ASP A 25 -12.75 16.31 -3.54
CA ASP A 25 -13.27 17.68 -3.34
C ASP A 25 -14.64 17.74 -2.60
N SER A 26 -15.53 16.79 -2.89
CA SER A 26 -16.87 16.67 -2.28
C SER A 26 -16.87 16.16 -0.84
N GLY A 27 -15.71 16.03 -0.20
CA GLY A 27 -15.54 15.59 1.19
C GLY A 27 -15.68 14.08 1.41
N ARG A 28 -15.83 13.27 0.35
CA ARG A 28 -15.85 11.81 0.44
C ARG A 28 -14.46 11.28 0.71
N ILE A 29 -14.39 10.24 1.55
CA ILE A 29 -13.14 9.62 1.96
C ILE A 29 -13.29 8.11 1.85
N ALA A 30 -12.28 7.46 1.27
CA ALA A 30 -12.08 6.01 1.38
C ALA A 30 -10.68 5.77 1.97
N PHE A 31 -10.61 4.96 3.01
CA PHE A 31 -9.40 4.72 3.79
C PHE A 31 -9.21 3.23 3.98
N ILE A 32 -8.04 2.74 3.58
CA ILE A 32 -7.68 1.33 3.62
C ILE A 32 -6.48 1.20 4.53
N SER A 33 -6.58 0.35 5.55
CA SER A 33 -5.45 -0.02 6.41
C SER A 33 -5.18 -1.51 6.27
N ALA A 34 -3.96 -1.87 5.90
CA ALA A 34 -3.49 -3.24 5.82
C ALA A 34 -2.41 -3.46 6.88
N PHE A 35 -2.75 -4.26 7.89
CA PHE A 35 -1.83 -4.74 8.91
C PHE A 35 -1.18 -6.03 8.43
N LEU A 36 0.13 -5.98 8.21
CA LEU A 36 0.93 -7.09 7.71
C LEU A 36 1.73 -7.67 8.87
N THR A 37 1.24 -8.79 9.41
CA THR A 37 1.86 -9.47 10.54
C THR A 37 2.58 -10.73 10.06
N PRO A 38 3.92 -10.81 10.20
CA PRO A 38 4.63 -12.04 9.90
C PRO A 38 4.23 -13.14 10.90
N THR A 39 3.95 -14.37 10.43
CA THR A 39 3.47 -15.47 11.29
C THR A 39 4.45 -16.63 11.37
N LYS A 40 4.85 -17.21 10.23
CA LYS A 40 5.91 -18.24 10.10
C LYS A 40 6.85 -17.88 8.94
N GLN A 41 7.99 -18.56 8.81
CA GLN A 41 8.95 -18.31 7.72
C GLN A 41 8.24 -18.24 6.36
N GLY A 42 8.32 -17.08 5.71
CA GLY A 42 7.74 -16.84 4.38
C GLY A 42 6.23 -16.60 4.34
N THR A 43 5.54 -16.50 5.48
CA THR A 43 4.08 -16.26 5.53
C THR A 43 3.75 -14.97 6.27
N VAL A 44 2.81 -14.22 5.69
CA VAL A 44 2.31 -12.96 6.23
C VAL A 44 0.80 -13.06 6.35
N HIS A 45 0.28 -12.77 7.55
CA HIS A 45 -1.13 -12.56 7.76
C HIS A 45 -1.45 -11.08 7.49
N ALA A 46 -2.35 -10.83 6.53
CA ALA A 46 -2.79 -9.50 6.17
C ALA A 46 -4.21 -9.25 6.69
N GLN A 47 -4.36 -8.39 7.70
CA GLN A 47 -5.66 -7.92 8.14
C GLN A 47 -5.96 -6.57 7.49
N ILE A 48 -7.06 -6.48 6.76
CA ILE A 48 -7.43 -5.28 6.01
C ILE A 48 -8.70 -4.69 6.61
N VAL A 49 -8.64 -3.40 6.94
CA VAL A 49 -9.76 -2.60 7.41
C VAL A 49 -10.06 -1.55 6.35
N PHE A 50 -11.31 -1.54 5.86
CA PHE A 50 -11.80 -0.56 4.90
C PHE A 50 -12.81 0.36 5.58
N THR A 51 -12.48 1.64 5.65
CA THR A 51 -13.33 2.69 6.24
C THR A 51 -13.68 3.68 5.15
N TYR A 52 -14.94 4.10 5.08
CA TYR A 52 -15.37 5.07 4.08
C TYR A 52 -16.41 6.02 4.67
N ARG A 53 -16.47 7.22 4.10
CA ARG A 53 -17.46 8.27 4.44
C ARG A 53 -18.12 8.74 3.16
N TRP A 54 -19.38 8.35 2.96
CA TRP A 54 -20.12 8.54 1.71
C TRP A 54 -21.59 8.95 1.94
N GLY A 55 -21.82 9.91 2.84
CA GLY A 55 -23.15 10.49 3.11
C GLY A 55 -24.25 9.44 3.37
N ALA A 56 -25.49 9.75 2.98
CA ALA A 56 -26.64 8.87 3.15
C ALA A 56 -26.59 7.58 2.30
N LEU A 57 -25.68 7.52 1.31
CA LEU A 57 -25.54 6.39 0.37
C LEU A 57 -24.58 5.30 0.87
N CYS A 58 -24.06 5.40 2.11
CA CYS A 58 -23.08 4.48 2.66
C CYS A 58 -23.50 3.00 2.57
N ARG A 59 -24.79 2.66 2.72
CA ARG A 59 -25.23 1.26 2.89
C ARG A 59 -24.89 0.33 1.72
N TYR A 60 -24.87 0.84 0.49
CA TYR A 60 -24.65 0.02 -0.72
C TYR A 60 -23.25 0.17 -1.32
N PHE A 61 -22.48 1.16 -0.86
CA PHE A 61 -21.17 1.47 -1.42
C PHE A 61 -20.23 0.27 -1.37
N TRP A 62 -20.22 -0.47 -0.25
CA TRP A 62 -19.38 -1.65 -0.10
C TRP A 62 -19.68 -2.73 -1.15
N TRP A 63 -20.94 -2.94 -1.53
CA TRP A 63 -21.29 -3.99 -2.50
C TRP A 63 -20.78 -3.67 -3.90
N LEU A 64 -20.70 -2.39 -4.25
CA LEU A 64 -20.15 -1.93 -5.52
C LEU A 64 -18.62 -2.04 -5.56
N VAL A 65 -17.95 -1.72 -4.46
CA VAL A 65 -16.47 -1.65 -4.40
C VAL A 65 -15.82 -2.99 -4.05
N ALA A 66 -16.48 -3.84 -3.27
CA ALA A 66 -15.96 -5.14 -2.85
C ALA A 66 -15.43 -6.03 -3.99
N PRO A 67 -16.07 -6.18 -5.17
CA PRO A 67 -15.53 -7.01 -6.24
C PRO A 67 -14.21 -6.45 -6.80
N LEU A 68 -14.13 -5.13 -7.00
CA LEU A 68 -12.92 -4.46 -7.46
C LEU A 68 -11.79 -4.61 -6.44
N PHE A 69 -12.11 -4.42 -5.16
CA PHE A 69 -11.16 -4.58 -4.07
C PHE A 69 -10.61 -6.02 -3.99
N LYS A 70 -11.49 -7.02 -4.10
CA LYS A 70 -11.07 -8.44 -4.16
C LYS A 70 -10.19 -8.74 -5.37
N MET A 71 -10.47 -8.12 -6.51
CA MET A 71 -9.66 -8.30 -7.73
C MET A 71 -8.25 -7.72 -7.54
N ALA A 72 -8.15 -6.49 -7.02
CA ALA A 72 -6.86 -5.87 -6.71
C ALA A 72 -6.04 -6.71 -5.73
N LEU A 73 -6.65 -7.20 -4.65
CA LEU A 73 -5.96 -8.09 -3.70
C LEU A 73 -5.47 -9.40 -4.33
N LYS A 74 -6.25 -9.98 -5.25
CA LYS A 74 -5.81 -11.18 -5.99
C LYS A 74 -4.60 -10.88 -6.86
N GLN A 75 -4.57 -9.71 -7.50
CA GLN A 75 -3.43 -9.27 -8.31
C GLN A 75 -2.18 -9.09 -7.43
N ASP A 76 -2.29 -8.40 -6.29
CA ASP A 76 -1.18 -8.20 -5.36
C ASP A 76 -0.60 -9.53 -4.88
N VAL A 77 -1.46 -10.46 -4.46
CA VAL A 77 -1.04 -11.81 -4.03
C VAL A 77 -0.38 -12.58 -5.18
N TRP A 78 -0.90 -12.46 -6.40
CA TRP A 78 -0.31 -13.10 -7.57
C TRP A 78 1.09 -12.55 -7.86
N ILE A 79 1.27 -11.22 -7.82
CA ILE A 79 2.58 -10.58 -8.01
C ILE A 79 3.58 -11.07 -6.96
N LEU A 80 3.20 -11.07 -5.68
CA LEU A 80 4.06 -11.56 -4.59
C LEU A 80 4.47 -13.03 -4.80
N ARG A 81 3.56 -13.88 -5.27
CA ARG A 81 3.87 -15.28 -5.59
C ARG A 81 4.85 -15.41 -6.75
N GLN A 82 4.71 -14.60 -7.80
CA GLN A 82 5.66 -14.63 -8.93
C GLN A 82 7.04 -14.14 -8.50
N GLN A 83 7.11 -13.09 -7.67
CA GLN A 83 8.36 -12.60 -7.10
C GLN A 83 9.04 -13.68 -6.25
N GLU A 84 8.28 -14.40 -5.42
CA GLU A 84 8.80 -15.48 -4.60
C GLU A 84 9.29 -16.68 -5.45
N LYS A 85 8.55 -17.07 -6.49
CA LYS A 85 9.00 -18.10 -7.44
C LYS A 85 10.32 -17.71 -8.13
N ASN A 86 10.40 -16.46 -8.60
CA ASN A 86 11.60 -15.94 -9.23
C ASN A 86 12.79 -15.94 -8.26
N ARG A 87 12.56 -15.54 -7.00
CA ARG A 87 13.56 -15.59 -5.94
C ARG A 87 14.09 -17.00 -5.72
N GLN A 88 13.21 -18.00 -5.67
CA GLN A 88 13.58 -19.41 -5.49
C GLN A 88 14.37 -19.96 -6.67
N ALA A 89 13.99 -19.60 -7.91
CA ALA A 89 14.63 -20.10 -9.12
C ALA A 89 16.04 -19.54 -9.34
N PHE A 90 16.25 -18.24 -9.06
CA PHE A 90 17.50 -17.55 -9.40
C PHE A 90 18.38 -17.21 -8.20
N ASN A 91 17.94 -17.53 -6.97
CA ASN A 91 18.61 -17.17 -5.72
C ASN A 91 19.02 -15.68 -5.63
N SER A 92 18.31 -14.81 -6.35
CA SER A 92 18.62 -13.39 -6.47
C SER A 92 17.42 -12.55 -6.07
N LEU A 93 17.68 -11.56 -5.23
CA LEU A 93 16.73 -10.55 -4.75
C LEU A 93 17.08 -9.17 -5.31
N SER A 94 17.71 -9.10 -6.49
CA SER A 94 18.04 -7.82 -7.11
C SER A 94 16.74 -7.12 -7.53
N VAL A 95 16.18 -6.34 -6.60
CA VAL A 95 15.02 -5.47 -6.86
C VAL A 95 15.52 -4.32 -7.72
N ILE A 96 15.08 -4.30 -8.97
CA ILE A 96 15.35 -3.19 -9.89
C ILE A 96 14.37 -2.08 -9.54
N ASN A 97 14.90 -0.95 -9.05
CA ASN A 97 14.08 0.21 -8.76
C ASN A 97 13.90 1.01 -10.04
N THR A 98 12.65 1.28 -10.37
CA THR A 98 12.32 2.25 -11.42
C THR A 98 12.11 3.63 -10.81
N PRO A 99 12.15 4.71 -11.60
CA PRO A 99 11.78 6.05 -11.12
C PRO A 99 10.36 6.13 -10.53
N LEU A 100 9.48 5.20 -10.91
CA LEU A 100 8.13 5.08 -10.36
C LEU A 100 8.09 4.42 -8.97
N ASP A 101 9.18 3.75 -8.54
CA ASP A 101 9.27 3.14 -7.21
C ASP A 101 9.67 4.18 -6.15
N LEU A 102 8.71 5.06 -5.83
CA LEU A 102 8.91 6.17 -4.90
C LEU A 102 9.07 5.70 -3.45
N LEU A 103 8.37 4.62 -3.07
CA LEU A 103 8.26 4.16 -1.69
C LEU A 103 9.16 2.96 -1.39
N GLY A 104 9.35 2.04 -2.34
CA GLY A 104 10.06 0.77 -2.11
C GLY A 104 11.47 0.94 -1.53
N PRO A 105 12.34 1.81 -2.08
CA PRO A 105 13.68 2.03 -1.56
C PRO A 105 13.67 2.59 -0.13
N LYS A 106 12.77 3.55 0.14
CA LYS A 106 12.64 4.19 1.46
C LYS A 106 12.14 3.19 2.50
N ILE A 107 11.14 2.36 2.17
CA ILE A 107 10.62 1.31 3.05
C ILE A 107 11.70 0.30 3.40
N ARG A 108 12.51 -0.13 2.42
CA ARG A 108 13.62 -1.07 2.68
C ARG A 108 14.67 -0.47 3.60
N LEU A 109 15.04 0.80 3.41
CA LEU A 109 15.97 1.49 4.30
C LEU A 109 15.40 1.60 5.72
N LEU A 110 14.14 2.00 5.87
CA LEU A 110 13.46 2.08 7.17
C LEU A 110 13.51 0.74 7.93
N ARG A 111 13.24 -0.38 7.25
CA ARG A 111 13.31 -1.72 7.85
C ARG A 111 14.73 -2.11 8.24
N GLN A 112 15.74 -1.76 7.44
CA GLN A 112 17.14 -2.01 7.76
C GLN A 112 17.61 -1.24 9.00
N CYS A 113 17.26 0.05 9.11
CA CYS A 113 17.58 0.86 10.29
C CYS A 113 16.94 0.27 11.56
N LEU A 114 15.65 -0.08 11.49
CA LEU A 114 14.94 -0.69 12.61
C LEU A 114 15.60 -2.01 13.06
N GLY A 115 15.95 -2.89 12.12
CA GLY A 115 16.60 -4.17 12.43
C GLY A 115 17.99 -4.06 13.04
N ARG A 116 18.67 -2.91 12.85
CA ARG A 116 20.00 -2.63 13.41
C ARG A 116 19.97 -1.78 14.68
N GLY A 117 18.79 -1.34 15.14
CA GLY A 117 18.67 -0.38 16.24
C GLY A 117 19.25 1.01 15.91
N GLY A 118 19.39 1.34 14.63
CA GLY A 118 19.99 2.59 14.17
C GLY A 118 19.00 3.75 14.13
N ALA A 119 19.52 4.96 14.01
CA ALA A 119 18.71 6.17 13.84
C ALA A 119 17.86 6.09 12.56
N LEU A 120 16.64 6.63 12.63
CA LEU A 120 15.76 6.73 11.46
C LEU A 120 16.25 7.86 10.54
N PRO A 121 16.23 7.64 9.21
CA PRO A 121 16.56 8.68 8.24
C PRO A 121 15.53 9.81 8.29
N ILE A 122 16.02 11.06 8.29
CA ILE A 122 15.20 12.25 8.08
C ILE A 122 15.05 12.43 6.58
N TRP A 123 13.81 12.50 6.10
CA TRP A 123 13.53 12.67 4.68
C TRP A 123 13.10 14.10 4.40
N GLU A 124 13.67 14.68 3.35
CA GLU A 124 13.18 15.94 2.81
C GLU A 124 11.85 15.71 2.06
N GLU A 125 10.90 16.64 2.23
CA GLU A 125 9.64 16.59 1.49
C GLU A 125 9.93 16.74 -0.01
N ARG A 126 9.45 15.77 -0.80
CA ARG A 126 9.51 15.85 -2.26
C ARG A 126 8.10 15.72 -2.81
N HIS A 127 7.60 16.79 -3.39
CA HIS A 127 6.40 16.77 -4.21
C HIS A 127 6.77 16.37 -5.63
N GLN A 128 6.28 15.23 -6.08
CA GLN A 128 6.33 14.85 -7.49
C GLN A 128 4.89 14.82 -8.01
N GLU A 129 4.60 15.72 -8.95
CA GLU A 129 3.38 15.63 -9.74
C GLU A 129 3.54 14.47 -10.72
N LEU A 130 2.75 13.42 -10.51
CA LEU A 130 2.64 12.33 -11.47
C LEU A 130 1.67 12.79 -12.56
N LEU A 131 2.20 13.23 -13.71
CA LEU A 131 1.42 13.39 -14.92
C LEU A 131 0.98 11.99 -15.37
N LEU A 132 -0.24 11.61 -15.01
CA LEU A 132 -0.92 10.41 -15.51
C LEU A 132 -1.65 10.71 -16.81
#